data_AF-A0A1F8U268-F1
#
_entry.id   AF-A0A1F8U268-F1
#
_cell.length_a   1.000
_cell.length_b   1.000
_cell.length_c   1.000
_cell.angle_alpha   90.00
_cell.angle_beta   90.00
_cell.angle_gamma   90.00
#
_symmetry.space_group_name_H-M   'P 1'
#
loop_
_entity.id
_entity.type
_entity.pdbx_description
1 polymer ?
#
loop_
_entity_poly.entity_id
_entity_poly.type
_entity_poly.pdbx_seq_one_letter_code
_entity_poly.pdbx_strand_id
1 'polypeptide(L)'
;MYNMLTNIYILIIVAVTLSFELLITKLLDVSSALPWGITISIYLLFVLSQILVKANEESEKNRVKGLLNEIMDTINGIPVINKNEKLIIKWDIVFKKLVDHKEFGIYDKIIKNKTHHIDAYVNKYPSLLKDDSIDLREIRYNIDLNSTIKNKRKKDEKIDTELVKDEENKRRLFIREIREDTAVFSNYNSSIYVDVMLKNEYVPENAVEKDIDHDSNYDGFSVWMAYQNEKINVVPRVMMHKKQINKSKWFVDNINALLDCATSIVNGDLNNILYVDNYKLINYLVDIPEVSESSSILKFKQLKNEVLVFMGTDKNNKATTAYCEFKTGYNRFEVILKNIEVKEDGKIQSLDVDKTVAIGSSFQPLVTMLEKMPELIRNIELVINNQDISSIVIS
;
A
#
# COMPACT_ATOMS: atom_id res chain seq x y z
N MET A 1 28.28 11.33 34.45
CA MET A 1 28.12 11.08 35.89
C MET A 1 29.49 11.20 36.51
N TYR A 2 29.74 12.20 37.35
CA TYR A 2 31.00 12.24 38.09
C TYR A 2 30.99 11.08 39.08
N ASN A 3 31.99 10.21 38.94
CA ASN A 3 32.07 8.96 39.66
C ASN A 3 32.45 9.29 41.12
N MET A 4 32.11 8.43 42.09
CA MET A 4 32.52 8.62 43.50
C MET A 4 34.04 8.89 43.62
N LEU A 5 34.80 8.27 42.70
CA LEU A 5 36.22 8.49 42.43
C LEU A 5 36.60 9.94 42.11
N THR A 6 35.82 10.67 41.31
CA THR A 6 36.09 12.07 40.97
C THR A 6 35.94 12.96 42.20
N ASN A 7 34.94 12.71 43.05
CA ASN A 7 34.74 13.47 44.27
C ASN A 7 35.86 13.19 45.30
N ILE A 8 36.29 11.94 45.42
CA ILE A 8 37.45 11.57 46.26
C ILE A 8 38.73 12.23 45.73
N TYR A 9 38.94 12.23 44.41
CA TYR A 9 40.11 12.87 43.80
C TYR A 9 40.16 14.38 44.05
N ILE A 10 39.02 15.06 43.93
CA ILE A 10 38.93 16.51 44.20
C ILE A 10 39.12 16.81 45.68
N LEU A 11 38.59 15.97 46.58
CA LEU A 11 38.83 16.09 48.02
C LEU A 11 40.32 15.95 48.35
N ILE A 12 41.01 14.98 47.73
CA ILE A 12 42.46 14.77 47.89
C ILE A 12 43.22 16.00 47.38
N ILE A 13 42.87 16.54 46.21
CA ILE A 13 43.48 17.77 45.69
C ILE A 13 43.32 18.91 46.70
N VAL A 14 42.11 19.14 47.23
CA VAL A 14 41.86 20.20 48.21
C VAL A 14 42.68 19.99 49.49
N ALA A 15 42.77 18.76 50.00
CA ALA A 15 43.58 18.44 51.17
C ALA A 15 45.08 18.67 50.94
N VAL A 16 45.59 18.32 49.76
CA VAL A 16 46.98 18.57 49.35
C VAL A 16 47.24 20.06 49.20
N THR A 17 46.33 20.81 48.56
CA THR A 17 46.44 22.27 48.40
C THR A 17 46.44 22.98 49.75
N LEU A 18 45.54 22.61 50.67
CA LEU A 18 45.51 23.18 52.03
C LEU A 18 46.79 22.86 52.82
N SER A 19 47.33 21.65 52.67
CA SER A 19 48.59 21.24 53.31
C SER A 19 49.78 22.03 52.76
N PHE A 20 49.80 22.28 51.45
CA PHE A 20 50.82 23.08 50.79
C PHE A 20 50.72 24.57 51.17
N GLU A 21 49.50 25.12 51.21
CA GLU A 21 49.23 26.48 51.70
C GLU A 21 49.66 26.65 53.16
N LEU A 22 49.44 25.65 54.03
CA LEU A 22 49.94 25.65 55.41
C LEU A 22 51.46 25.74 55.47
N LEU A 23 52.15 24.98 54.61
CA LEU A 23 53.60 24.91 54.57
C LEU A 23 54.18 26.25 54.11
N ILE A 24 53.60 26.86 53.06
CA ILE A 24 53.99 28.19 52.56
C ILE A 24 53.72 29.27 53.60
N THR A 25 52.53 29.30 54.19
CA THR A 25 52.14 30.34 55.16
C THR A 25 53.01 30.27 56.41
N LYS A 26 53.40 29.07 56.87
CA LYS A 26 54.42 28.88 57.92
C LYS A 26 55.83 29.31 57.52
N LEU A 27 56.25 29.05 56.27
CA LEU A 27 57.57 29.48 55.78
C LEU A 27 57.68 31.01 55.64
N LEU A 28 56.58 31.66 55.28
CA LEU A 28 56.52 33.12 55.06
C LEU A 28 56.11 33.90 56.32
N ASP A 29 55.75 33.21 57.41
CA ASP A 29 55.22 33.80 58.66
C ASP A 29 54.02 34.74 58.43
N VAL A 30 53.12 34.32 57.53
CA VAL A 30 51.89 35.06 57.17
C VAL A 30 50.67 34.28 57.65
N SER A 31 49.60 35.00 58.01
CA SER A 31 48.32 34.39 58.40
C SER A 31 47.79 33.43 57.32
N SER A 32 47.48 32.20 57.73
CA SER A 32 46.89 31.17 56.88
C SER A 32 45.41 31.39 56.60
N ALA A 33 44.74 32.31 57.31
CA ALA A 33 43.30 32.46 57.27
C ALA A 33 42.76 32.85 55.89
N LEU A 34 43.49 33.71 55.16
CA LEU A 34 43.01 34.28 53.90
C LEU A 34 43.15 33.30 52.71
N PRO A 35 44.31 32.63 52.50
CA PRO A 35 44.44 31.57 51.49
C PRO A 35 43.49 30.39 51.75
N TRP A 36 43.42 29.93 53.00
CA TRP A 36 42.53 28.81 53.37
C TRP A 36 41.07 29.17 53.14
N GLY A 37 40.67 30.40 53.47
CA GLY A 37 39.31 30.88 53.24
C GLY A 37 38.91 30.87 51.77
N ILE A 38 39.83 31.23 50.85
CA ILE A 38 39.59 31.18 49.41
C ILE A 38 39.44 29.74 48.92
N THR A 39 40.35 28.85 49.32
CA THR A 39 40.35 27.44 48.89
C THR A 39 39.13 26.68 49.40
N ILE A 40 38.71 26.92 50.64
CA ILE A 40 37.46 26.37 51.20
C ILE A 40 36.24 26.93 50.45
N SER A 41 36.23 28.21 50.11
CA SER A 41 35.11 28.86 49.41
C SER A 41 34.93 28.31 47.99
N ILE A 42 36.02 28.10 47.25
CA ILE A 42 36.02 27.49 45.92
C ILE A 42 35.48 26.06 45.99
N TYR A 43 35.93 25.28 46.98
CA TYR A 43 35.43 23.92 47.20
C TYR A 43 33.93 23.92 47.53
N LEU A 44 33.46 24.86 48.35
CA LEU A 44 32.05 24.96 48.72
C LEU A 44 31.17 25.34 47.51
N LEU A 45 31.61 26.27 46.67
CA LEU A 45 30.97 26.59 45.39
C LEU A 45 30.92 25.39 44.45
N PHE A 46 32.00 24.61 44.39
CA PHE A 46 32.04 23.39 43.62
C PHE A 46 31.01 22.37 44.11
N VAL A 47 30.93 22.12 45.42
CA VAL A 47 29.92 21.22 46.02
C VAL A 47 28.50 21.73 45.75
N LEU A 48 28.23 23.03 45.90
CA LEU A 48 26.93 23.63 45.58
C LEU A 48 26.56 23.43 44.10
N SER A 49 27.51 23.61 43.18
CA SER A 49 27.28 23.37 41.76
C SER A 49 26.91 21.92 41.48
N GLN A 50 27.52 20.96 42.17
CA GLN A 50 27.17 19.53 42.04
C GLN A 50 25.76 19.24 42.55
N ILE A 51 25.39 19.82 43.69
CA ILE A 51 24.04 19.67 44.26
C ILE A 51 23.00 20.25 43.29
N LEU A 52 23.26 21.43 42.72
CA LEU A 52 22.36 22.07 41.76
C LEU A 52 22.21 21.25 40.47
N VAL A 53 23.32 20.73 39.91
CA VAL A 53 23.26 19.87 38.72
C VAL A 53 22.46 18.60 39.01
N LYS A 54 22.66 17.98 40.18
CA LYS A 54 21.93 16.77 40.57
C LYS A 54 20.44 17.05 40.84
N ALA A 55 20.12 18.17 41.47
CA ALA A 55 18.74 18.60 41.71
C ALA A 55 18.02 18.90 40.39
N ASN A 56 18.69 19.57 39.45
CA ASN A 56 18.15 19.84 38.12
C ASN A 56 17.93 18.54 37.33
N GLU A 57 18.89 17.61 37.40
CA GLU A 57 18.77 16.30 36.75
C GLU A 57 17.60 15.47 37.30
N GLU A 58 17.40 15.46 38.62
CA GLU A 58 16.26 14.77 39.24
C GLU A 58 14.93 15.45 38.91
N SER A 59 14.91 16.78 38.82
CA SER A 59 13.73 17.55 38.39
C SER A 59 13.33 17.21 36.94
N GLU A 60 14.30 17.23 36.02
CA GLU A 60 14.08 16.87 34.62
C GLU A 60 13.66 15.40 34.46
N LYS A 61 14.29 14.50 35.21
CA LYS A 61 13.90 13.08 35.26
C LYS A 61 12.43 12.91 35.70
N ASN A 62 11.99 13.65 36.74
CA ASN A 62 10.60 13.62 37.19
C ASN A 62 9.63 14.23 36.18
N ARG A 63 10.04 15.28 35.48
CA ARG A 63 9.26 15.91 34.40
C ARG A 63 9.05 14.94 33.23
N VAL A 64 10.10 14.25 32.80
CA VAL A 64 10.04 13.21 31.76
C VAL A 64 9.21 12.02 32.23
N LYS A 65 9.37 11.58 33.49
CA LYS A 65 8.54 10.51 34.09
C LYS A 65 7.05 10.87 34.05
N GLY A 66 6.69 12.10 34.43
CA GLY A 66 5.32 12.58 34.39
C GLY A 66 4.73 12.54 32.98
N LEU A 67 5.48 13.03 31.98
CA LEU A 67 5.06 13.00 30.59
C LEU A 67 4.93 11.58 30.02
N LEU A 68 5.83 10.67 30.38
CA LEU A 68 5.73 9.26 29.97
C LEU A 68 4.50 8.59 30.60
N ASN A 69 4.17 8.89 31.86
CA ASN A 69 2.96 8.38 32.51
C ASN A 69 1.69 8.92 31.85
N GLU A 70 1.63 10.23 31.56
CA GLU A 70 0.51 10.83 30.81
C GLU A 70 0.31 10.12 29.46
N ILE A 71 1.39 9.88 28.72
CA ILE A 71 1.32 9.13 27.45
C ILE A 71 0.83 7.69 27.70
N MET A 72 1.43 6.97 28.65
CA MET A 72 1.05 5.57 28.94
C MET A 72 -0.44 5.44 29.30
N ASP A 73 -0.97 6.39 30.07
CA ASP A 73 -2.37 6.42 30.49
C ASP A 73 -3.32 6.75 29.32
N THR A 74 -2.90 7.62 28.39
CA THR A 74 -3.71 8.01 27.22
C THR A 74 -3.72 6.95 26.12
N ILE A 75 -2.56 6.42 25.74
CA ILE A 75 -2.43 5.54 24.57
C ILE A 75 -2.32 4.04 24.94
N ASN A 76 -2.62 3.72 26.20
CA ASN A 76 -2.56 2.38 26.79
C ASN A 76 -1.18 1.70 26.58
N GLY A 77 -0.11 2.46 26.80
CA GLY A 77 1.27 2.00 26.79
C GLY A 77 2.14 2.57 25.67
N ILE A 78 3.45 2.65 25.93
CA ILE A 78 4.43 3.23 25.01
C ILE A 78 5.07 2.14 24.15
N PRO A 79 5.01 2.24 22.81
CA PRO A 79 5.70 1.32 21.91
C PRO A 79 7.20 1.64 21.87
N VAL A 80 8.04 0.65 22.17
CA VAL A 80 9.50 0.78 22.15
C VAL A 80 10.17 -0.35 21.37
N ILE A 81 11.30 -0.03 20.71
CA ILE A 81 12.22 -0.99 20.11
C ILE A 81 13.55 -0.92 20.85
N ASN A 82 14.19 -2.07 21.06
CA ASN A 82 15.60 -2.11 21.43
C ASN A 82 16.45 -2.23 20.16
N LYS A 83 17.26 -1.20 19.86
CA LYS A 83 18.21 -1.22 18.74
C LYS A 83 19.57 -0.79 19.25
N ASN A 84 20.59 -1.62 19.07
CA ASN A 84 21.97 -1.37 19.53
C ASN A 84 22.05 -1.07 21.04
N GLU A 85 21.37 -1.86 21.86
CA GLU A 85 21.28 -1.68 23.34
C GLU A 85 20.64 -0.36 23.79
N LYS A 86 20.02 0.38 22.87
CA LYS A 86 19.28 1.61 23.16
C LYS A 86 17.79 1.37 22.97
N LEU A 87 17.01 1.84 23.92
CA LEU A 87 15.55 1.92 23.84
C LEU A 87 15.16 3.12 22.98
N ILE A 88 14.44 2.86 21.89
CA ILE A 88 13.92 3.87 20.97
C ILE A 88 12.40 3.84 21.06
N ILE A 89 11.79 4.97 21.43
CA ILE A 89 10.33 5.12 21.41
C ILE A 89 9.87 5.32 19.96
N LYS A 90 8.84 4.57 19.54
CA LYS A 90 8.19 4.75 18.23
C LYS A 90 7.26 5.96 18.26
N TRP A 91 7.85 7.16 18.11
CA TRP A 91 7.12 8.42 18.17
C TRP A 91 6.04 8.56 17.10
N ASP A 92 6.23 7.96 15.92
CA ASP A 92 5.22 7.87 14.86
C ASP A 92 3.92 7.20 15.32
N ILE A 93 4.03 6.08 16.04
CA ILE A 93 2.88 5.37 16.60
C ILE A 93 2.27 6.16 17.76
N VAL A 94 3.10 6.77 18.61
CA VAL A 94 2.63 7.60 19.73
C VAL A 94 1.83 8.80 19.23
N PHE A 95 2.35 9.53 18.23
CA PHE A 95 1.66 10.69 17.66
C PHE A 95 0.37 10.30 16.96
N LYS A 96 0.36 9.22 16.18
CA LYS A 96 -0.87 8.72 15.55
C LYS A 96 -1.96 8.44 16.59
N LYS A 97 -1.62 7.70 17.66
CA LYS A 97 -2.57 7.40 18.74
C LYS A 97 -3.04 8.64 19.50
N LEU A 98 -2.17 9.62 19.75
CA LEU A 98 -2.56 10.88 20.41
C LEU A 98 -3.54 11.70 19.55
N VAL A 99 -3.33 11.71 18.22
CA VAL A 99 -4.27 12.35 17.28
C VAL A 99 -5.61 11.61 17.24
N ASP A 100 -5.58 10.26 17.21
CA ASP A 100 -6.79 9.43 17.23
C ASP A 100 -7.62 9.64 18.51
N HIS A 101 -6.94 9.81 19.65
CA HIS A 101 -7.58 10.13 20.95
C HIS A 101 -7.90 11.62 21.15
N LYS A 102 -7.57 12.50 20.18
CA LYS A 102 -7.76 13.96 20.23
C LYS A 102 -7.04 14.67 21.40
N GLU A 103 -5.92 14.10 21.87
CA GLU A 103 -5.15 14.61 23.00
C GLU A 103 -4.01 15.54 22.56
N PHE A 104 -4.41 16.67 21.96
CA PHE A 104 -3.48 17.67 21.41
C PHE A 104 -2.61 18.35 22.48
N GLY A 105 -3.08 18.41 23.74
CA GLY A 105 -2.29 18.97 24.84
C GLY A 105 -1.04 18.15 25.18
N ILE A 106 -1.13 16.82 25.09
CA ILE A 106 0.01 15.91 25.30
C ILE A 106 0.95 15.96 24.09
N TYR A 107 0.37 16.04 22.88
CA TYR A 107 1.10 16.22 21.63
C TYR A 107 2.02 17.45 21.68
N ASP A 108 1.49 18.61 22.09
CA ASP A 108 2.26 19.86 22.20
C ASP A 108 3.34 19.78 23.28
N LYS A 109 3.07 19.12 24.40
CA LYS A 109 4.08 18.87 25.46
C LYS A 109 5.26 18.04 24.95
N ILE A 110 5.00 17.02 24.11
CA ILE A 110 6.05 16.17 23.51
C ILE A 110 6.90 17.01 22.54
N ILE A 111 6.28 17.81 21.68
CA ILE A 111 7.00 18.67 20.74
C ILE A 111 7.87 19.69 21.49
N LYS A 112 7.31 20.33 22.52
CA LYS A 112 8.02 21.33 23.34
C LYS A 112 9.25 20.74 24.05
N ASN A 113 9.15 19.50 24.53
CA ASN A 113 10.27 18.81 25.18
C ASN A 113 11.26 18.15 24.20
N LYS A 114 10.91 18.05 22.92
CA LYS A 114 11.67 17.39 21.84
C LYS A 114 11.87 15.89 22.07
N THR A 115 11.50 15.08 21.09
CA THR A 115 11.55 13.61 21.15
C THR A 115 12.94 13.04 21.48
N HIS A 116 14.00 13.59 20.89
CA HIS A 116 15.38 13.16 21.15
C HIS A 116 15.83 13.38 22.61
N HIS A 117 15.30 14.40 23.28
CA HIS A 117 15.62 14.67 24.68
C HIS A 117 14.94 13.65 25.59
N ILE A 118 13.70 13.26 25.27
CA ILE A 118 12.98 12.22 26.00
C ILE A 118 13.70 10.87 25.82
N ASP A 119 14.08 10.53 24.59
CA ASP A 119 14.84 9.31 24.29
C ASP A 119 16.19 9.28 25.02
N ALA A 120 16.90 10.42 25.11
CA ALA A 120 18.15 10.51 25.85
C ALA A 120 17.98 10.20 27.34
N TYR A 121 16.92 10.70 27.97
CA TYR A 121 16.62 10.43 29.38
C TYR A 121 16.14 9.01 29.62
N VAL A 122 15.34 8.45 28.71
CA VAL A 122 14.89 7.06 28.75
C VAL A 122 16.07 6.09 28.62
N ASN A 123 17.02 6.37 27.74
CA ASN A 123 18.23 5.56 27.59
C ASN A 123 19.18 5.69 28.78
N LYS A 124 19.26 6.87 29.38
CA LYS A 124 20.08 7.12 30.58
C LYS A 124 19.45 6.51 31.84
N TYR A 125 18.13 6.46 31.90
CA TYR A 125 17.36 5.92 33.01
C TYR A 125 16.25 4.98 32.51
N PRO A 126 16.57 3.74 32.09
CA PRO A 126 15.56 2.78 31.60
C PRO A 126 14.46 2.45 32.63
N SER A 127 14.74 2.65 33.92
CA SER A 127 13.77 2.56 35.02
C SER A 127 12.61 3.55 34.90
N LEU A 128 12.73 4.61 34.10
CA LEU A 128 11.60 5.50 33.78
C LEU A 128 10.46 4.77 33.08
N LEU A 129 10.77 3.65 32.42
CA LEU A 129 9.81 2.76 31.76
C LEU A 129 9.55 1.47 32.55
N LYS A 130 10.30 1.20 33.62
CA LYS A 130 10.17 0.01 34.47
C LYS A 130 9.97 0.45 35.91
N ASP A 131 8.71 0.68 36.29
CA ASP A 131 8.33 0.68 37.71
C ASP A 131 7.72 -0.71 38.02
N ASP A 132 7.72 -1.13 39.29
CA ASP A 132 7.13 -2.41 39.74
C ASP A 132 5.63 -2.54 39.40
N SER A 133 5.04 -1.43 38.93
CA SER A 133 3.70 -1.32 38.36
C SER A 133 3.64 -1.58 36.85
N ILE A 134 4.61 -2.21 36.19
CA ILE A 134 4.62 -2.31 34.73
C ILE A 134 4.86 -3.73 34.23
N ASP A 135 4.00 -4.22 33.34
CA ASP A 135 4.15 -5.51 32.67
C ASP A 135 4.90 -5.32 31.34
N LEU A 136 6.08 -5.94 31.22
CA LEU A 136 6.78 -6.08 29.95
C LEU A 136 6.12 -7.24 29.20
N ARG A 137 5.23 -6.94 28.26
CA ARG A 137 4.81 -7.93 27.27
C ARG A 137 5.73 -7.85 26.07
N GLU A 138 6.56 -8.88 25.88
CA GLU A 138 7.13 -9.18 24.58
C GLU A 138 5.96 -9.43 23.63
N ILE A 139 5.81 -8.56 22.65
CA ILE A 139 4.87 -8.85 21.59
C ILE A 139 5.57 -9.85 20.68
N ARG A 140 5.17 -11.12 20.75
CA ARG A 140 5.53 -12.12 19.74
C ARG A 140 4.75 -11.83 18.46
N TYR A 141 5.07 -10.71 17.81
CA TYR A 141 4.88 -10.60 16.36
C TYR A 141 6.05 -11.33 15.72
N ASN A 142 5.76 -12.23 14.79
CA ASN A 142 6.80 -12.90 14.02
C ASN A 142 7.60 -11.81 13.28
N ILE A 143 8.85 -11.64 13.70
CA ILE A 143 9.88 -10.72 13.17
C ILE A 143 9.65 -9.22 13.43
N ASP A 144 9.60 -8.82 14.71
CA ASP A 144 10.43 -7.71 15.24
C ASP A 144 10.22 -7.61 16.76
N LEU A 145 11.29 -7.40 17.52
CA LEU A 145 11.33 -7.21 18.97
C LEU A 145 10.63 -5.91 19.42
N ASN A 146 9.32 -5.82 19.20
CA ASN A 146 8.49 -4.70 19.66
C ASN A 146 7.90 -5.06 21.03
N SER A 147 8.32 -4.37 22.08
CA SER A 147 7.72 -4.48 23.42
C SER A 147 6.86 -3.26 23.71
N THR A 148 5.66 -3.44 24.27
CA THR A 148 4.81 -2.34 24.74
C THR A 148 4.76 -2.35 26.26
N ILE A 149 4.96 -1.18 26.86
CA ILE A 149 5.10 -0.99 28.31
C ILE A 149 3.80 -0.36 28.85
N LYS A 150 3.10 -1.04 29.78
CA LYS A 150 1.79 -0.62 30.34
C LYS A 150 1.82 -0.47 31.87
N ASN A 151 0.99 0.42 32.43
CA ASN A 151 0.86 0.67 33.87
C ASN A 151 -0.17 -0.27 34.54
N LYS A 152 0.12 -0.82 35.74
CA LYS A 152 -0.64 -1.86 36.47
C LYS A 152 -1.91 -1.33 37.16
N ARG A 153 -2.18 -0.02 37.10
CA ARG A 153 -3.24 0.62 37.91
C ARG A 153 -4.67 0.44 37.43
N LYS A 154 -4.94 -0.36 36.40
CA LYS A 154 -6.31 -0.77 36.06
C LYS A 154 -6.42 -2.29 35.98
N LYS A 155 -6.76 -2.89 37.12
CA LYS A 155 -7.46 -4.17 37.15
C LYS A 155 -8.95 -3.87 37.17
N ASP A 156 -9.64 -4.47 36.20
CA ASP A 156 -11.09 -4.62 36.02
C ASP A 156 -11.83 -3.32 35.66
N GLU A 157 -12.50 -3.15 34.51
CA GLU A 157 -13.37 -4.05 33.75
C GLU A 157 -13.19 -3.88 32.21
N LYS A 158 -13.48 -4.96 31.45
CA LYS A 158 -13.55 -5.10 29.96
C LYS A 158 -12.42 -5.82 29.21
N ILE A 159 -11.59 -6.64 29.86
CA ILE A 159 -10.49 -7.32 29.13
C ILE A 159 -10.94 -8.60 28.38
N ASP A 160 -12.00 -9.29 28.83
CA ASP A 160 -12.43 -10.54 28.17
C ASP A 160 -13.30 -10.36 26.92
N THR A 161 -13.71 -9.13 26.59
CA THR A 161 -14.40 -8.84 25.31
C THR A 161 -13.48 -8.22 24.25
N GLU A 162 -12.28 -7.75 24.61
CA GLU A 162 -11.31 -7.19 23.66
C GLU A 162 -10.33 -8.23 23.11
N LEU A 163 -9.97 -9.26 23.88
CA LEU A 163 -9.04 -10.31 23.44
C LEU A 163 -9.62 -11.17 22.29
N VAL A 164 -10.93 -11.42 22.30
CA VAL A 164 -11.62 -12.08 21.18
C VAL A 164 -11.70 -11.14 19.97
N LYS A 165 -11.93 -9.83 20.19
CA LYS A 165 -11.98 -8.83 19.12
C LYS A 165 -10.63 -8.57 18.45
N ASP A 166 -9.50 -8.78 19.12
CA ASP A 166 -8.17 -8.48 18.55
C ASP A 166 -7.65 -9.60 17.62
N GLU A 167 -8.07 -10.87 17.82
CA GLU A 167 -7.92 -11.91 16.79
C GLU A 167 -8.92 -11.74 15.65
N GLU A 168 -10.17 -11.41 15.98
CA GLU A 168 -11.24 -11.16 15.00
C GLU A 168 -10.87 -9.98 14.08
N ASN A 169 -10.32 -8.90 14.63
CA ASN A 169 -9.84 -7.72 13.88
C ASN A 169 -8.55 -8.00 13.08
N LYS A 170 -7.70 -8.94 13.50
CA LYS A 170 -6.52 -9.37 12.72
C LYS A 170 -6.90 -10.21 11.52
N ARG A 171 -8.00 -10.98 11.59
CA ARG A 171 -8.53 -11.74 10.45
C ARG A 171 -9.53 -10.95 9.62
N ARG A 172 -10.06 -9.85 10.17
CA ARG A 172 -10.97 -8.96 9.46
C ARG A 172 -10.28 -8.39 8.22
N LEU A 173 -10.83 -8.74 7.08
CA LEU A 173 -10.38 -8.25 5.80
C LEU A 173 -11.03 -6.89 5.50
N PHE A 174 -10.28 -6.06 4.79
CA PHE A 174 -10.74 -4.82 4.22
C PHE A 174 -10.45 -4.82 2.73
N ILE A 175 -11.25 -4.07 1.98
CA ILE A 175 -11.01 -3.83 0.57
C ILE A 175 -9.76 -2.94 0.45
N ARG A 176 -8.71 -3.47 -0.16
CA ARG A 176 -7.48 -2.72 -0.44
C ARG A 176 -7.54 -2.04 -1.80
N GLU A 177 -7.97 -2.80 -2.82
CA GLU A 177 -8.04 -2.35 -4.20
C GLU A 177 -9.21 -3.03 -4.91
N ILE A 178 -9.92 -2.29 -5.76
CA ILE A 178 -10.94 -2.81 -6.67
C ILE A 178 -10.62 -2.29 -8.06
N ARG A 179 -10.66 -3.18 -9.04
CA ARG A 179 -10.65 -2.91 -10.48
C ARG A 179 -11.88 -3.57 -11.11
N GLU A 180 -12.01 -3.41 -12.43
CA GLU A 180 -13.16 -3.94 -13.18
C GLU A 180 -13.29 -5.47 -13.10
N ASP A 181 -12.17 -6.20 -13.02
CA ASP A 181 -12.12 -7.66 -13.07
C ASP A 181 -11.35 -8.30 -11.90
N THR A 182 -10.75 -7.48 -11.03
CA THR A 182 -9.88 -7.94 -9.95
C THR A 182 -10.10 -7.12 -8.69
N ALA A 183 -9.93 -7.75 -7.54
CA ALA A 183 -9.94 -7.08 -6.24
C ALA A 183 -8.91 -7.69 -5.30
N VAL A 184 -8.41 -6.88 -4.38
CA VAL A 184 -7.46 -7.34 -3.36
C VAL A 184 -8.06 -7.04 -1.99
N PHE A 185 -8.18 -8.09 -1.17
CA PHE A 185 -8.57 -7.95 0.21
C PHE A 185 -7.39 -8.19 1.12
N SER A 186 -7.23 -7.32 2.12
CA SER A 186 -6.14 -7.45 3.08
C SER A 186 -6.58 -7.07 4.48
N ASN A 187 -5.95 -7.69 5.47
CA ASN A 187 -6.10 -7.23 6.85
C ASN A 187 -5.26 -5.98 7.12
N TYR A 188 -5.50 -5.34 8.27
CA TYR A 188 -4.93 -4.02 8.60
C TYR A 188 -3.39 -3.98 8.60
N ASN A 189 -2.74 -5.08 8.98
CA ASN A 189 -1.28 -5.19 8.99
C ASN A 189 -0.71 -5.83 7.72
N SER A 190 -1.53 -6.04 6.68
CA SER A 190 -1.08 -6.57 5.38
C SER A 190 -0.40 -7.95 5.47
N SER A 191 -0.70 -8.73 6.50
CA SER A 191 -0.18 -10.09 6.66
C SER A 191 -1.03 -11.13 5.93
N ILE A 192 -2.29 -10.79 5.64
CA ILE A 192 -3.21 -11.62 4.88
C ILE A 192 -3.55 -10.89 3.59
N TYR A 193 -3.40 -11.59 2.47
CA TYR A 193 -3.81 -11.15 1.15
C TYR A 193 -4.70 -12.20 0.52
N VAL A 194 -5.84 -11.75 0.00
CA VAL A 194 -6.73 -12.55 -0.83
C VAL A 194 -6.89 -11.81 -2.15
N ASP A 195 -6.35 -12.38 -3.21
CA ASP A 195 -6.52 -11.86 -4.56
C ASP A 195 -7.78 -12.47 -5.16
N VAL A 196 -8.69 -11.63 -5.61
CA VAL A 196 -9.95 -12.01 -6.24
C VAL A 196 -9.87 -11.69 -7.72
N MET A 197 -10.22 -12.65 -8.56
CA MET A 197 -10.15 -12.54 -10.02
C MET A 197 -11.44 -13.04 -10.65
N LEU A 198 -12.09 -12.18 -11.41
CA LEU A 198 -13.16 -12.54 -12.32
C LEU A 198 -12.55 -13.11 -13.61
N LYS A 199 -13.01 -14.29 -14.01
CA LYS A 199 -12.63 -14.92 -15.27
C LYS A 199 -13.81 -14.95 -16.20
N ASN A 200 -13.57 -14.55 -17.44
CA ASN A 200 -14.54 -14.74 -18.50
C ASN A 200 -14.67 -16.22 -18.85
N GLU A 201 -15.90 -16.69 -18.94
CA GLU A 201 -16.25 -18.06 -19.31
C GLU A 201 -17.13 -18.00 -20.55
N TYR A 202 -16.80 -18.80 -21.55
CA TYR A 202 -17.48 -18.80 -22.86
C TYR A 202 -18.02 -20.18 -23.24
N VAL A 203 -17.99 -21.14 -22.32
CA VAL A 203 -18.40 -22.53 -22.56
C VAL A 203 -18.99 -23.13 -21.29
N PRO A 204 -20.08 -23.92 -21.35
CA PRO A 204 -20.66 -24.58 -20.17
C PRO A 204 -19.67 -25.50 -19.43
N GLU A 205 -19.92 -25.78 -18.15
CA GLU A 205 -19.06 -26.63 -17.28
C GLU A 205 -18.78 -28.02 -17.88
N ASN A 206 -19.71 -28.58 -18.67
CA ASN A 206 -19.60 -29.91 -19.27
C ASN A 206 -19.14 -29.89 -20.75
N ALA A 207 -18.65 -28.76 -21.25
CA ALA A 207 -18.34 -28.62 -22.68
C ALA A 207 -17.18 -29.51 -23.14
N VAL A 208 -16.19 -29.76 -22.27
CA VAL A 208 -15.05 -30.63 -22.56
C VAL A 208 -15.48 -32.10 -22.61
N GLU A 209 -16.40 -32.52 -21.75
CA GLU A 209 -16.93 -33.90 -21.75
C GLU A 209 -17.91 -34.16 -22.90
N LYS A 210 -18.56 -33.10 -23.40
CA LYS A 210 -19.60 -33.17 -24.43
C LYS A 210 -19.13 -32.72 -25.82
N ASP A 211 -17.84 -32.39 -25.96
CA ASP A 211 -17.22 -31.92 -27.21
C ASP A 211 -18.00 -30.75 -27.85
N ILE A 212 -18.43 -29.79 -27.01
CA ILE A 212 -19.24 -28.65 -27.44
C ILE A 212 -18.30 -27.52 -27.89
N ASP A 213 -18.38 -27.14 -29.17
CA ASP A 213 -17.66 -26.02 -29.75
C ASP A 213 -17.96 -24.69 -29.03
N HIS A 214 -16.99 -23.77 -29.05
CA HIS A 214 -17.16 -22.41 -28.58
C HIS A 214 -18.30 -21.69 -29.33
N ASP A 215 -19.41 -21.41 -28.64
CA ASP A 215 -20.52 -20.63 -29.18
C ASP A 215 -20.49 -19.21 -28.59
N SER A 216 -20.32 -18.22 -29.48
CA SER A 216 -20.25 -16.78 -29.12
C SER A 216 -21.54 -16.23 -28.52
N ASN A 217 -22.64 -16.98 -28.60
CA ASN A 217 -23.91 -16.63 -27.97
C ASN A 217 -23.93 -16.92 -26.47
N TYR A 218 -22.89 -17.58 -25.93
CA TYR A 218 -22.72 -17.77 -24.51
C TYR A 218 -21.80 -16.70 -23.93
N ASP A 219 -22.29 -16.02 -22.90
CA ASP A 219 -21.49 -15.11 -22.10
C ASP A 219 -21.61 -15.49 -20.62
N GLY A 220 -20.47 -15.64 -19.97
CA GLY A 220 -20.39 -16.14 -18.61
C GLY A 220 -19.15 -15.66 -17.88
N PHE A 221 -19.11 -15.97 -16.58
CA PHE A 221 -17.96 -15.72 -15.75
C PHE A 221 -17.88 -16.71 -14.58
N SER A 222 -16.69 -16.81 -14.00
CA SER A 222 -16.42 -17.44 -12.70
C SER A 222 -15.57 -16.49 -11.85
N VAL A 223 -15.60 -16.65 -10.53
CA VAL A 223 -14.76 -15.84 -9.62
C VAL A 223 -13.90 -16.75 -8.78
N TRP A 224 -12.60 -16.46 -8.80
CA TRP A 224 -11.59 -17.22 -8.10
C TRP A 224 -10.90 -16.35 -7.06
N MET A 225 -10.60 -16.95 -5.92
CA MET A 225 -9.80 -16.33 -4.86
C MET A 225 -8.50 -17.09 -4.67
N ALA A 226 -7.39 -16.37 -4.54
CA ALA A 226 -6.09 -16.93 -4.19
C ALA A 226 -5.73 -16.57 -2.75
N TYR A 227 -5.48 -17.59 -1.91
CA TYR A 227 -5.08 -17.43 -0.51
C TYR A 227 -4.12 -18.55 -0.11
N GLN A 228 -2.99 -18.21 0.53
CA GLN A 228 -1.97 -19.18 0.99
C GLN A 228 -1.54 -20.24 -0.05
N ASN A 229 -1.41 -19.82 -1.31
CA ASN A 229 -1.10 -20.66 -2.48
C ASN A 229 -2.22 -21.61 -2.95
N GLU A 230 -3.40 -21.55 -2.35
CA GLU A 230 -4.59 -22.26 -2.83
C GLU A 230 -5.45 -21.34 -3.70
N LYS A 231 -6.04 -21.93 -4.76
CA LYS A 231 -7.03 -21.26 -5.61
C LYS A 231 -8.39 -21.85 -5.33
N ILE A 232 -9.29 -21.02 -4.83
CA ILE A 232 -10.62 -21.42 -4.41
C ILE A 232 -11.63 -20.81 -5.37
N ASN A 233 -12.53 -21.64 -5.88
CA ASN A 233 -13.63 -21.17 -6.73
C ASN A 233 -14.78 -20.71 -5.83
N VAL A 234 -15.02 -19.40 -5.78
CA VAL A 234 -16.06 -18.83 -4.91
C VAL A 234 -17.35 -18.52 -5.66
N VAL A 235 -17.28 -18.33 -6.98
CA VAL A 235 -18.45 -18.24 -7.85
C VAL A 235 -18.24 -19.27 -8.96
N PRO A 236 -18.98 -20.40 -8.93
CA PRO A 236 -18.90 -21.43 -9.94
C PRO A 236 -19.22 -20.86 -11.31
N ARG A 237 -19.02 -21.64 -12.37
CA ARG A 237 -19.22 -21.12 -13.71
C ARG A 237 -20.69 -20.73 -13.91
N VAL A 238 -20.93 -19.44 -14.14
CA VAL A 238 -22.25 -18.90 -14.47
C VAL A 238 -22.27 -18.57 -15.95
N MET A 239 -23.30 -19.03 -16.66
CA MET A 239 -23.44 -18.86 -18.11
C MET A 239 -24.83 -18.35 -18.46
N MET A 240 -24.89 -17.38 -19.36
CA MET A 240 -26.13 -16.90 -19.97
C MET A 240 -26.08 -17.13 -21.48
N HIS A 241 -27.20 -17.55 -22.05
CA HIS A 241 -27.36 -17.70 -23.49
C HIS A 241 -28.09 -16.49 -24.08
N LYS A 242 -27.59 -15.96 -25.20
CA LYS A 242 -28.14 -14.82 -25.95
C LYS A 242 -28.25 -13.50 -25.17
N LYS A 243 -27.64 -13.42 -24.00
CA LYS A 243 -27.55 -12.19 -23.19
C LYS A 243 -26.11 -11.96 -22.76
N GLN A 244 -25.64 -10.72 -22.87
CA GLN A 244 -24.34 -10.32 -22.38
C GLN A 244 -24.46 -9.94 -20.91
N ILE A 245 -23.50 -10.33 -20.10
CA ILE A 245 -23.43 -9.98 -18.69
C ILE A 245 -22.49 -8.78 -18.56
N ASN A 246 -22.95 -7.69 -17.94
CA ASN A 246 -22.07 -6.61 -17.49
C ASN A 246 -21.28 -7.08 -16.26
N LYS A 247 -20.22 -7.86 -16.52
CA LYS A 247 -19.40 -8.53 -15.51
C LYS A 247 -18.71 -7.56 -14.58
N SER A 248 -18.17 -6.46 -15.10
CA SER A 248 -17.49 -5.44 -14.30
C SER A 248 -18.45 -4.78 -13.31
N LYS A 249 -19.66 -4.41 -13.78
CA LYS A 249 -20.70 -3.85 -12.90
C LYS A 249 -21.15 -4.88 -11.86
N TRP A 250 -21.40 -6.12 -12.27
CA TRP A 250 -21.77 -7.19 -11.35
C TRP A 250 -20.69 -7.42 -10.28
N PHE A 251 -19.42 -7.46 -10.68
CA PHE A 251 -18.29 -7.69 -9.79
C PHE A 251 -18.17 -6.60 -8.72
N VAL A 252 -18.27 -5.33 -9.12
CA VAL A 252 -18.21 -4.18 -8.21
C VAL A 252 -19.42 -4.15 -7.27
N ASP A 253 -20.63 -4.36 -7.79
CA ASP A 253 -21.85 -4.33 -6.98
C ASP A 253 -21.91 -5.48 -5.94
N ASN A 254 -21.21 -6.59 -6.20
CA ASN A 254 -21.14 -7.76 -5.31
C ASN A 254 -19.85 -7.83 -4.46
N ILE A 255 -19.05 -6.76 -4.42
CA ILE A 255 -17.75 -6.78 -3.73
C ILE A 255 -17.85 -7.09 -2.23
N ASN A 256 -18.92 -6.65 -1.56
CA ASN A 256 -19.15 -6.95 -0.15
C ASN A 256 -19.44 -8.43 0.09
N ALA A 257 -20.22 -9.06 -0.79
CA ALA A 257 -20.50 -10.49 -0.70
C ALA A 257 -19.22 -11.32 -0.97
N LEU A 258 -18.36 -10.86 -1.89
CA LEU A 258 -17.04 -11.45 -2.11
C LEU A 258 -16.11 -11.28 -0.90
N LEU A 259 -16.19 -10.14 -0.20
CA LEU A 259 -15.44 -9.91 1.04
C LEU A 259 -15.88 -10.86 2.16
N ASP A 260 -17.17 -11.16 2.26
CA ASP A 260 -17.71 -12.13 3.22
C ASP A 260 -17.22 -13.55 2.91
N CYS A 261 -17.20 -13.95 1.63
CA CYS A 261 -16.59 -15.21 1.18
C CYS A 261 -15.10 -15.27 1.55
N ALA A 262 -14.34 -14.22 1.25
CA ALA A 262 -12.91 -14.15 1.59
C ALA A 262 -12.66 -14.22 3.10
N THR A 263 -13.51 -13.59 3.90
CA THR A 263 -13.43 -13.65 5.37
C THR A 263 -13.69 -15.07 5.87
N SER A 264 -14.61 -15.80 5.23
CA SER A 264 -14.90 -17.20 5.54
C SER A 264 -13.72 -18.11 5.21
N ILE A 265 -13.09 -17.90 4.04
CA ILE A 265 -11.86 -18.60 3.62
C ILE A 265 -10.73 -18.40 4.62
N VAL A 266 -10.49 -17.16 5.05
CA VAL A 266 -9.46 -16.83 6.05
C VAL A 266 -9.75 -17.48 7.41
N ASN A 267 -11.03 -17.69 7.73
CA ASN A 267 -11.45 -18.37 8.96
C ASN A 267 -11.44 -19.91 8.86
N GLY A 268 -11.11 -20.47 7.69
CA GLY A 268 -10.94 -21.91 7.48
C GLY A 268 -12.13 -22.61 6.81
N ASP A 269 -13.15 -21.86 6.36
CA ASP A 269 -14.25 -22.41 5.58
C ASP A 269 -14.00 -22.18 4.08
N LEU A 270 -13.47 -23.21 3.42
CA LEU A 270 -13.13 -23.19 2.00
C LEU A 270 -14.34 -23.47 1.09
N ASN A 271 -15.49 -23.87 1.65
CA ASN A 271 -16.68 -24.26 0.89
C ASN A 271 -17.71 -23.12 0.78
N ASN A 272 -17.36 -21.90 1.19
CA ASN A 272 -18.27 -20.77 1.09
C ASN A 272 -18.37 -20.26 -0.36
N ILE A 273 -19.32 -20.83 -1.09
CA ILE A 273 -19.58 -20.55 -2.50
C ILE A 273 -20.76 -19.57 -2.62
N LEU A 274 -20.55 -18.48 -3.34
CA LEU A 274 -21.58 -17.53 -3.72
C LEU A 274 -22.35 -18.05 -4.94
N TYR A 275 -23.58 -18.54 -4.72
CA TYR A 275 -24.44 -18.96 -5.81
C TYR A 275 -25.08 -17.77 -6.52
N VAL A 276 -24.86 -17.68 -7.83
CA VAL A 276 -25.42 -16.65 -8.71
C VAL A 276 -26.45 -17.31 -9.62
N ASP A 277 -27.70 -16.95 -9.44
CA ASP A 277 -28.80 -17.41 -10.29
C ASP A 277 -29.20 -16.34 -11.31
N ASN A 278 -30.08 -16.73 -12.23
CA ASN A 278 -30.57 -15.83 -13.27
C ASN A 278 -31.26 -14.59 -12.68
N TYR A 279 -31.92 -14.70 -11.52
CA TYR A 279 -32.58 -13.57 -10.86
C TYR A 279 -31.59 -12.51 -10.38
N LYS A 280 -30.48 -12.95 -9.76
CA LYS A 280 -29.38 -12.06 -9.35
C LYS A 280 -28.68 -11.39 -10.53
N LEU A 281 -28.77 -11.96 -11.72
CA LEU A 281 -28.18 -11.38 -12.93
C LEU A 281 -29.08 -10.39 -13.65
N ILE A 282 -30.40 -10.36 -13.42
CA ILE A 282 -31.38 -9.57 -14.22
C ILE A 282 -30.92 -8.12 -14.47
N ASN A 283 -30.41 -7.44 -13.45
CA ASN A 283 -30.01 -6.03 -13.52
C ASN A 283 -28.66 -5.78 -14.22
N TYR A 284 -27.97 -6.85 -14.61
CA TYR A 284 -26.65 -6.85 -15.23
C TYR A 284 -26.69 -7.44 -16.64
N LEU A 285 -27.84 -7.96 -17.06
CA LEU A 285 -28.03 -8.46 -18.42
C LEU A 285 -28.22 -7.29 -19.37
N VAL A 286 -27.40 -7.28 -20.40
CA VAL A 286 -27.58 -6.46 -21.59
C VAL A 286 -28.02 -7.42 -22.67
N ASP A 287 -29.06 -7.08 -23.41
CA ASP A 287 -29.39 -7.86 -24.60
C ASP A 287 -28.16 -7.80 -25.52
N ILE A 288 -27.68 -8.97 -25.96
CA ILE A 288 -26.65 -9.00 -26.99
C ILE A 288 -27.25 -8.17 -28.13
N PRO A 289 -26.60 -7.07 -28.56
CA PRO A 289 -27.12 -6.32 -29.69
C PRO A 289 -27.36 -7.36 -30.77
N GLU A 290 -28.62 -7.50 -31.22
CA GLU A 290 -28.93 -8.33 -32.38
C GLU A 290 -27.87 -7.96 -33.39
N VAL A 291 -27.10 -8.96 -33.83
CA VAL A 291 -26.03 -8.76 -34.78
C VAL A 291 -26.71 -8.20 -36.04
N SER A 292 -26.86 -6.88 -36.09
CA SER A 292 -26.96 -6.18 -37.34
C SER A 292 -25.63 -6.47 -37.97
N GLU A 293 -25.67 -7.43 -38.90
CA GLU A 293 -24.54 -7.92 -39.67
C GLU A 293 -23.61 -6.77 -40.04
N SER A 294 -22.56 -6.62 -39.25
CA SER A 294 -21.35 -5.91 -39.63
C SER A 294 -20.21 -6.64 -38.95
N SER A 295 -20.10 -7.94 -39.28
CA SER A 295 -18.79 -8.57 -39.32
C SER A 295 -17.89 -7.62 -40.12
N SER A 296 -16.88 -7.01 -39.48
CA SER A 296 -15.87 -6.27 -40.24
C SER A 296 -15.41 -7.18 -41.37
N ILE A 297 -15.58 -6.66 -42.58
CA ILE A 297 -15.28 -7.29 -43.84
C ILE A 297 -13.77 -7.57 -43.88
N LEU A 298 -12.97 -6.66 -43.33
CA LEU A 298 -11.52 -6.70 -43.38
C LEU A 298 -10.89 -7.33 -42.14
N LYS A 299 -9.88 -8.18 -42.36
CA LYS A 299 -8.98 -8.71 -41.33
C LYS A 299 -7.55 -8.28 -41.62
N PHE A 300 -6.80 -7.96 -40.58
CA PHE A 300 -5.36 -7.73 -40.70
C PHE A 300 -4.67 -9.02 -41.16
N LYS A 301 -3.85 -8.93 -42.21
CA LYS A 301 -3.13 -10.08 -42.75
C LYS A 301 -1.65 -10.04 -42.43
N GLN A 302 -0.99 -8.92 -42.71
CA GLN A 302 0.45 -8.80 -42.57
C GLN A 302 0.92 -7.35 -42.54
N LEU A 303 2.08 -7.13 -41.94
CA LEU A 303 2.89 -5.92 -42.03
C LEU A 303 4.17 -6.25 -42.79
N LYS A 304 4.45 -5.57 -43.91
CA LYS A 304 5.68 -5.75 -44.69
C LYS A 304 6.20 -4.40 -45.18
N ASN A 305 7.47 -4.10 -44.91
CA ASN A 305 8.13 -2.85 -45.32
C ASN A 305 7.28 -1.60 -45.00
N GLU A 306 6.80 -1.47 -43.75
CA GLU A 306 5.96 -0.35 -43.31
C GLU A 306 4.60 -0.25 -44.02
N VAL A 307 4.16 -1.29 -44.73
CA VAL A 307 2.83 -1.39 -45.32
C VAL A 307 2.00 -2.43 -44.58
N LEU A 308 0.87 -1.98 -44.02
CA LEU A 308 -0.15 -2.81 -43.40
C LEU A 308 -1.13 -3.28 -44.48
N VAL A 309 -1.36 -4.59 -44.54
CA VAL A 309 -2.26 -5.20 -45.52
C VAL A 309 -3.46 -5.80 -44.79
N PHE A 310 -4.65 -5.36 -45.19
CA PHE A 310 -5.93 -5.85 -44.72
C PHE A 310 -6.66 -6.55 -45.85
N MET A 311 -7.25 -7.71 -45.59
CA MET A 311 -7.98 -8.48 -46.60
C MET A 311 -9.34 -8.90 -46.07
N GLY A 312 -10.32 -8.87 -46.96
CA GLY A 312 -11.70 -9.14 -46.61
C GLY A 312 -12.58 -9.49 -47.79
N THR A 313 -13.78 -9.98 -47.50
CA THR A 313 -14.83 -10.23 -48.49
C THR A 313 -16.06 -9.41 -48.10
N ASP A 314 -16.41 -8.43 -48.92
CA ASP A 314 -17.59 -7.59 -48.72
C ASP A 314 -18.88 -8.43 -48.84
N LYS A 315 -20.02 -7.91 -48.36
CA LYS A 315 -21.36 -8.54 -48.44
C LYS A 315 -21.75 -8.95 -49.87
N ASN A 316 -21.15 -8.34 -50.89
CA ASN A 316 -21.32 -8.68 -52.30
C ASN A 316 -20.32 -9.75 -52.80
N ASN A 317 -19.65 -10.48 -51.91
CA ASN A 317 -18.59 -11.46 -52.21
C ASN A 317 -17.38 -10.89 -52.97
N LYS A 318 -17.18 -9.57 -52.94
CA LYS A 318 -16.02 -8.91 -53.55
C LYS A 318 -14.82 -9.01 -52.62
N ALA A 319 -13.72 -9.56 -53.11
CA ALA A 319 -12.50 -9.61 -52.33
C ALA A 319 -11.85 -8.21 -52.33
N THR A 320 -11.73 -7.62 -51.15
CA THR A 320 -11.19 -6.27 -50.94
C THR A 320 -9.88 -6.38 -50.19
N THR A 321 -8.82 -5.78 -50.73
CA THR A 321 -7.52 -5.64 -50.08
C THR A 321 -7.21 -4.16 -49.88
N ALA A 322 -6.95 -3.75 -48.64
CA ALA A 322 -6.57 -2.38 -48.32
C ALA A 322 -5.09 -2.33 -47.91
N TYR A 323 -4.35 -1.40 -48.50
CA TYR A 323 -2.94 -1.16 -48.23
C TYR A 323 -2.77 0.18 -47.52
N CYS A 324 -2.30 0.12 -46.28
CA CYS A 324 -2.02 1.31 -45.49
C CYS A 324 -0.51 1.48 -45.27
N GLU A 325 -0.01 2.68 -45.53
CA GLU A 325 1.36 3.08 -45.20
C GLU A 325 1.43 3.48 -43.72
N PHE A 326 2.40 2.92 -43.01
CA PHE A 326 2.68 3.20 -41.61
C PHE A 326 3.91 4.11 -41.51
N LYS A 327 3.72 5.34 -41.02
CA LYS A 327 4.80 6.32 -40.84
C LYS A 327 5.06 6.58 -39.37
N THR A 328 6.32 6.51 -38.96
CA THR A 328 6.75 6.94 -37.63
C THR A 328 7.46 8.29 -37.71
N GLY A 329 7.01 9.26 -36.90
CA GLY A 329 7.69 10.53 -36.65
C GLY A 329 8.26 10.61 -35.23
N TYR A 330 8.84 11.76 -34.88
CA TYR A 330 9.53 11.95 -33.59
C TYR A 330 8.64 11.62 -32.37
N ASN A 331 7.37 12.06 -32.35
CA ASN A 331 6.46 11.87 -31.20
C ASN A 331 5.10 11.23 -31.57
N ARG A 332 4.94 10.77 -32.82
CA ARG A 332 3.68 10.20 -33.30
C ARG A 332 3.91 9.15 -34.37
N PHE A 333 2.98 8.22 -34.52
CA PHE A 333 2.84 7.45 -35.75
C PHE A 333 1.54 7.82 -36.47
N GLU A 334 1.52 7.56 -37.77
CA GLU A 334 0.39 7.80 -38.65
C GLU A 334 0.18 6.59 -39.55
N VAL A 335 -1.08 6.18 -39.72
CA VAL A 335 -1.47 5.14 -40.68
C VAL A 335 -2.30 5.79 -41.77
N ILE A 336 -1.84 5.66 -43.01
CA ILE A 336 -2.42 6.31 -44.19
C ILE A 336 -2.90 5.23 -45.15
N LEU A 337 -4.20 5.17 -45.44
CA LEU A 337 -4.76 4.30 -46.47
C LEU A 337 -4.35 4.84 -47.85
N LYS A 338 -3.50 4.09 -48.56
CA LYS A 338 -2.96 4.49 -49.86
C LYS A 338 -3.78 3.94 -51.01
N ASN A 339 -4.03 2.63 -51.02
CA ASN A 339 -4.66 1.94 -52.14
C ASN A 339 -5.65 0.88 -51.64
N ILE A 340 -6.77 0.72 -52.35
CA ILE A 340 -7.74 -0.34 -52.18
C ILE A 340 -7.86 -1.12 -53.49
N GLU A 341 -7.63 -2.42 -53.43
CA GLU A 341 -7.87 -3.34 -54.54
C GLU A 341 -9.17 -4.10 -54.32
N VAL A 342 -10.12 -3.96 -55.24
CA VAL A 342 -11.36 -4.73 -55.27
C VAL A 342 -11.31 -5.69 -56.44
N LYS A 343 -11.48 -6.99 -56.16
CA LYS A 343 -11.54 -8.04 -57.19
C LYS A 343 -12.99 -8.43 -57.44
N GLU A 344 -13.45 -8.20 -58.67
CA GLU A 344 -14.79 -8.54 -59.16
C GLU A 344 -14.66 -9.24 -60.52
N ASP A 345 -15.23 -10.45 -60.65
CA ASP A 345 -15.25 -11.24 -61.89
C ASP A 345 -13.91 -11.33 -62.64
N GLY A 346 -12.83 -11.56 -61.90
CA GLY A 346 -11.48 -11.76 -62.46
C GLY A 346 -10.75 -10.49 -62.88
N LYS A 347 -11.36 -9.30 -62.75
CA LYS A 347 -10.71 -8.00 -62.94
C LYS A 347 -10.38 -7.37 -61.58
N ILE A 348 -9.18 -6.79 -61.48
CA ILE A 348 -8.73 -6.04 -60.30
C ILE A 348 -8.95 -4.56 -60.59
N GLN A 349 -9.74 -3.89 -59.76
CA GLN A 349 -9.85 -2.44 -59.76
C GLN A 349 -9.08 -1.91 -58.56
N SER A 350 -8.08 -1.06 -58.81
CA SER A 350 -7.29 -0.38 -57.78
C SER A 350 -7.75 1.08 -57.66
N LEU A 351 -8.03 1.53 -56.44
CA LEU A 351 -8.41 2.90 -56.13
C LEU A 351 -7.38 3.52 -55.19
N ASP A 352 -6.73 4.59 -55.64
CA ASP A 352 -5.85 5.39 -54.79
C ASP A 352 -6.69 6.40 -53.97
N VAL A 353 -6.55 6.36 -52.64
CA VAL A 353 -7.40 7.11 -51.70
C VAL A 353 -6.62 8.15 -50.89
N ASP A 354 -5.36 7.86 -50.57
CA ASP A 354 -4.45 8.70 -49.77
C ASP A 354 -5.12 9.46 -48.60
N LYS A 355 -5.69 8.70 -47.64
CA LYS A 355 -6.36 9.26 -46.45
C LYS A 355 -5.78 8.71 -45.16
N THR A 356 -5.53 9.58 -44.19
CA THR A 356 -5.13 9.19 -42.83
C THR A 356 -6.28 8.49 -42.11
N VAL A 357 -6.04 7.26 -41.65
CA VAL A 357 -7.03 6.43 -40.94
C VAL A 357 -6.74 6.30 -39.45
N ALA A 358 -5.49 6.56 -39.02
CA ALA A 358 -5.14 6.60 -37.60
C ALA A 358 -3.91 7.47 -37.31
N ILE A 359 -3.89 8.12 -36.15
CA ILE A 359 -2.73 8.83 -35.57
C ILE A 359 -2.60 8.40 -34.11
N GLY A 360 -1.40 8.06 -33.65
CA GLY A 360 -1.15 7.70 -32.26
C GLY A 360 0.23 8.13 -31.76
N SER A 361 0.53 7.85 -30.49
CA SER A 361 1.82 8.17 -29.86
C SER A 361 2.96 7.27 -30.35
N SER A 362 4.18 7.80 -30.53
CA SER A 362 5.35 7.01 -30.91
C SER A 362 5.95 6.16 -29.77
N PHE A 363 5.39 6.22 -28.56
CA PHE A 363 5.81 5.37 -27.46
C PHE A 363 5.25 3.95 -27.65
N GLN A 364 5.97 3.12 -28.41
CA GLN A 364 5.59 1.74 -28.82
C GLN A 364 4.46 1.64 -29.88
N PRO A 365 4.65 2.22 -31.08
CA PRO A 365 3.58 2.43 -32.05
C PRO A 365 2.96 1.12 -32.58
N LEU A 366 3.75 0.04 -32.68
CA LEU A 366 3.26 -1.27 -33.12
C LEU A 366 2.34 -1.92 -32.08
N VAL A 367 2.62 -1.74 -30.78
CA VAL A 367 1.82 -2.31 -29.70
C VAL A 367 0.47 -1.62 -29.65
N THR A 368 0.47 -0.28 -29.61
CA THR A 368 -0.75 0.53 -29.65
C THR A 368 -1.60 0.23 -30.88
N MET A 369 -0.97 0.07 -32.06
CA MET A 369 -1.68 -0.29 -33.28
C MET A 369 -2.32 -1.68 -33.22
N LEU A 370 -1.64 -2.67 -32.63
CA LEU A 370 -2.19 -4.03 -32.47
C LEU A 370 -3.35 -4.06 -31.46
N GLU A 371 -3.23 -3.35 -30.35
CA GLU A 371 -4.33 -3.21 -29.37
C GLU A 371 -5.54 -2.50 -29.96
N LYS A 372 -5.31 -1.50 -30.81
CA LYS A 372 -6.33 -0.68 -31.47
C LYS A 372 -6.69 -1.16 -32.88
N MET A 373 -6.33 -2.40 -33.23
CA MET A 373 -6.59 -2.98 -34.55
C MET A 373 -8.08 -2.97 -34.95
N PRO A 374 -9.05 -3.23 -34.05
CA PRO A 374 -10.47 -3.12 -34.40
C PRO A 374 -10.90 -1.69 -34.78
N GLU A 375 -10.38 -0.68 -34.09
CA GLU A 375 -10.66 0.73 -34.37
C GLU A 375 -10.05 1.15 -35.71
N LEU A 376 -8.83 0.67 -36.01
CA LEU A 376 -8.16 0.89 -37.28
C LEU A 376 -8.92 0.25 -38.46
N ILE A 377 -9.33 -1.01 -38.32
CA ILE A 377 -10.13 -1.73 -39.33
C ILE A 377 -11.44 -0.98 -39.60
N ARG A 378 -12.15 -0.57 -38.54
CA ARG A 378 -13.37 0.22 -38.67
C ARG A 378 -13.12 1.52 -39.45
N ASN A 379 -12.06 2.25 -39.13
CA ASN A 379 -11.75 3.51 -39.82
C ASN A 379 -11.44 3.30 -41.31
N ILE A 380 -10.76 2.20 -41.66
CA ILE A 380 -10.52 1.82 -43.06
C ILE A 380 -11.85 1.48 -43.75
N GLU A 381 -12.74 0.73 -43.11
CA GLU A 381 -14.07 0.39 -43.64
C GLU A 381 -14.95 1.61 -43.86
N LEU A 382 -14.92 2.59 -42.94
CA LEU A 382 -15.60 3.87 -43.11
C LEU A 382 -15.09 4.59 -44.36
N VAL A 383 -13.77 4.65 -44.57
CA VAL A 383 -13.19 5.29 -45.75
C VAL A 383 -13.57 4.57 -47.05
N ILE A 384 -13.55 3.23 -47.06
CA ILE A 384 -14.00 2.43 -48.21
C ILE A 384 -15.45 2.73 -48.56
N ASN A 385 -16.30 2.90 -47.54
CA ASN A 385 -17.73 3.19 -47.70
C ASN A 385 -18.03 4.69 -47.93
N ASN A 386 -17.01 5.53 -48.17
CA ASN A 386 -17.14 6.98 -48.31
C ASN A 386 -17.85 7.65 -47.12
N GLN A 387 -17.64 7.13 -45.92
CA GLN A 387 -18.13 7.68 -44.66
C GLN A 387 -17.00 8.43 -43.93
N ASP A 388 -17.34 9.47 -43.19
CA ASP A 388 -16.37 10.26 -42.43
C ASP A 388 -15.89 9.51 -41.18
N ILE A 389 -14.59 9.62 -40.89
CA ILE A 389 -14.00 9.08 -39.66
C ILE A 389 -14.25 10.06 -38.52
N SER A 390 -15.02 9.64 -37.51
CA SER A 390 -15.33 10.46 -36.34
C SER A 390 -14.16 10.62 -35.36
N SER A 391 -13.25 9.65 -35.30
CA SER A 391 -12.03 9.71 -34.48
C SER A 391 -10.85 9.05 -35.18
N ILE A 392 -9.86 9.87 -35.54
CA ILE A 392 -8.60 9.42 -36.17
C ILE A 392 -7.53 9.17 -35.10
N VAL A 393 -7.66 9.75 -33.89
CA VAL A 393 -6.68 9.54 -32.82
C VAL A 393 -6.95 8.20 -32.15
N ILE A 394 -5.93 7.34 -32.16
CA ILE A 394 -5.88 6.09 -31.41
C ILE A 394 -4.78 6.23 -30.34
N SER A 395 -5.17 6.18 -29.07
CA SER A 395 -4.27 6.35 -27.91
C SER A 395 -4.32 5.15 -26.99
#